data_AF-A0A139K479-F1
#
_entry.id   AF-A0A139K479-F1
#
_cell.length_a   1.000
_cell.length_b   1.000
_cell.length_c   1.000
_cell.angle_alpha   90.00
_cell.angle_beta   90.00
_cell.angle_gamma   90.00
#
_symmetry.space_group_name_H-M   'P 1'
#
loop_
_entity.id
_entity.type
_entity.pdbx_description
1 polymer ?
#
loop_
_entity_poly.entity_id
_entity_poly.type
_entity_poly.pdbx_seq_one_letter_code
_entity_poly.pdbx_strand_id
1 'polypeptide(L)'
;MTLLEKCQKWHEAGQFPKIIEALEALGEDGRTPELASELARAYNNEADPNTSEGRLMLHRAIELLEPHEEALGATYLWNFRLGYAYYYLDQEGRALSRFRRAHEAKPEDEDAKEFMEDCLKRVTLPFFRVPFRERTQKAWTAFEGEEAEIRAMMDADKTHERGEEIVDRIERILRLAFEDVSFEVGFNGVKHELILTPEGNRMKLFELVYFRSHAPASVLRHWEITLGRRGTSGNELHAGGVRIGGEDVQAWLEPDDDAFKLSVFCARLADLKAKEEGRAWWMLTTLTDQLLGEIPHMRWINDFELLDAPRAVPGFLLSDLPDKLRELGKDLALDAETLLENSYVGYTREPDPDPDADWRLDVIAGSTACPPLINGYMSADDETMDALHSDGVTAGFIAFSLDGFTGENRTQRIFAFREALEAKLEKACGPDVVRMVGGATGVHFGYVDFMAWDLQPVLFEARAFLEASDVPAASFHVFRREVGSVPLKSPDDRADAGEDDDDEPLDYRPEMAEAFHARIQICSGACARELCGSRRRAVRLSA
;
A
#
# COMPACT_ATOMS: atom_id res chain seq x y z
N MET A 1 35.86 18.00 -22.03
CA MET A 1 34.45 17.99 -21.61
C MET A 1 34.21 16.70 -20.86
N THR A 2 33.92 16.77 -19.57
CA THR A 2 33.60 15.61 -18.73
C THR A 2 32.30 14.96 -19.21
N LEU A 3 32.00 13.75 -18.74
CA LEU A 3 30.74 13.09 -19.08
C LEU A 3 29.53 13.86 -18.50
N LEU A 4 29.64 14.39 -17.28
CA LEU A 4 28.62 15.27 -16.68
C LEU A 4 28.33 16.50 -17.54
N GLU A 5 29.36 17.17 -18.06
CA GLU A 5 29.18 18.32 -18.96
C GLU A 5 28.51 17.93 -20.29
N LYS A 6 28.70 16.69 -20.77
CA LYS A 6 27.95 16.16 -21.92
C LYS A 6 26.48 15.95 -21.57
N CYS A 7 26.19 15.33 -20.43
CA CYS A 7 24.83 15.09 -19.95
C CYS A 7 24.05 16.40 -19.81
N GLN A 8 24.67 17.45 -19.26
CA GLN A 8 24.06 18.78 -19.17
C GLN A 8 23.68 19.34 -20.54
N LYS A 9 24.60 19.31 -21.53
CA LYS A 9 24.30 19.78 -22.89
C LYS A 9 23.22 18.98 -23.59
N TRP A 10 23.21 17.66 -23.41
CA TRP A 10 22.15 16.81 -23.97
C TRP A 10 20.81 17.08 -23.30
N HIS A 11 20.78 17.32 -21.99
CA HIS A 11 19.57 17.67 -21.25
C HIS A 11 18.99 19.00 -21.74
N GLU A 12 19.81 20.04 -21.87
CA GLU A 12 19.40 21.34 -22.42
C GLU A 12 18.85 21.23 -23.86
N ALA A 13 19.33 20.24 -24.63
CA ALA A 13 18.87 19.94 -25.98
C ALA A 13 17.68 18.97 -26.03
N GLY A 14 17.15 18.51 -24.89
CA GLY A 14 16.06 17.52 -24.81
C GLY A 14 16.45 16.13 -25.31
N GLN A 15 17.74 15.80 -25.32
CA GLN A 15 18.28 14.52 -25.83
C GLN A 15 18.42 13.49 -24.70
N PHE A 16 17.35 13.23 -23.95
CA PHE A 16 17.36 12.29 -22.83
C PHE A 16 17.75 10.86 -23.21
N PRO A 17 17.30 10.29 -24.35
CA PRO A 17 17.72 8.95 -24.77
C PRO A 17 19.24 8.81 -24.93
N LYS A 18 19.95 9.88 -25.34
CA LYS A 18 21.42 9.87 -25.44
C LYS A 18 22.09 9.85 -24.07
N ILE A 19 21.49 10.49 -23.06
CA ILE A 19 21.99 10.44 -21.69
C ILE A 19 21.82 9.02 -21.15
N ILE A 20 20.63 8.43 -21.35
CA ILE A 20 20.31 7.06 -20.92
C ILE A 20 21.32 6.08 -21.54
N GLU A 21 21.44 6.05 -22.87
CA GLU A 21 22.36 5.17 -23.58
C GLU A 21 23.81 5.31 -23.08
N ALA A 22 24.29 6.55 -22.92
CA ALA A 22 25.67 6.81 -22.52
C ALA A 22 25.98 6.40 -21.07
N LEU A 23 25.02 6.57 -20.15
CA LEU A 23 25.21 6.26 -18.74
C LEU A 23 24.88 4.80 -18.41
N GLU A 24 23.93 4.19 -19.12
CA GLU A 24 23.66 2.75 -19.02
C GLU A 24 24.92 1.93 -19.37
N ALA A 25 25.62 2.32 -20.45
CA ALA A 25 26.82 1.66 -20.95
C ALA A 25 28.01 1.61 -19.95
N LEU A 26 27.98 2.38 -18.87
CA LEU A 26 29.01 2.35 -17.82
C LEU A 26 28.88 1.14 -16.89
N GLY A 27 27.71 0.49 -16.84
CA GLY A 27 27.36 -0.47 -15.78
C GLY A 27 27.18 0.19 -14.41
N GLU A 28 26.79 -0.59 -13.40
CA GLU A 28 26.54 -0.08 -12.04
C GLU A 28 27.83 0.43 -11.38
N ASP A 29 28.89 -0.37 -11.38
CA ASP A 29 30.20 -0.03 -10.78
C ASP A 29 30.88 1.19 -11.42
N GLY A 30 30.47 1.56 -12.65
CA GLY A 30 31.04 2.67 -13.40
C GLY A 30 30.40 4.02 -13.11
N ARG A 31 29.31 4.08 -12.33
CA ARG A 31 28.54 5.31 -12.08
C ARG A 31 28.88 5.89 -10.71
N THR A 32 29.26 7.17 -10.69
CA THR A 32 29.29 7.95 -9.45
C THR A 32 27.87 8.35 -9.05
N PRO A 33 27.62 8.75 -7.78
CA PRO A 33 26.30 9.22 -7.36
C PRO A 33 25.75 10.36 -8.23
N GLU A 34 26.60 11.25 -8.72
CA GLU A 34 26.20 12.34 -9.61
C GLU A 34 25.76 11.83 -10.99
N LEU A 35 26.47 10.84 -11.54
CA LEU A 35 26.09 10.22 -12.81
C LEU A 35 24.81 9.39 -12.67
N ALA A 36 24.62 8.68 -11.56
CA ALA A 36 23.37 8.00 -11.25
C ALA A 36 22.20 8.99 -11.16
N SER A 37 22.41 10.13 -10.49
CA SER A 37 21.40 11.18 -10.42
C SER A 37 21.07 11.81 -11.79
N GLU A 38 22.06 11.96 -12.68
CA GLU A 38 21.84 12.43 -14.05
C GLU A 38 21.11 11.41 -14.92
N LEU A 39 21.36 10.12 -14.73
CA LEU A 39 20.61 9.04 -15.39
C LEU A 39 19.15 9.02 -14.90
N ALA A 40 18.93 9.09 -13.59
CA ALA A 40 17.59 9.19 -13.01
C ALA A 40 16.82 10.41 -13.55
N ARG A 41 17.48 11.57 -13.67
CA ARG A 41 16.88 12.75 -14.32
C ARG A 41 16.47 12.47 -15.76
N ALA A 42 17.31 11.77 -16.53
CA ALA A 42 17.00 11.45 -17.91
C ALA A 42 15.79 10.51 -18.02
N TYR A 43 15.69 9.49 -17.17
CA TYR A 43 14.50 8.64 -17.09
C TYR A 43 13.25 9.42 -16.73
N ASN A 44 13.29 10.26 -15.69
CA ASN A 44 12.15 11.10 -15.28
C ASN A 44 11.62 11.99 -16.42
N ASN A 45 12.49 12.47 -17.30
CA ASN A 45 12.11 13.34 -18.42
C ASN A 45 11.65 12.57 -19.67
N GLU A 46 12.12 11.33 -19.84
CA GLU A 46 11.74 10.48 -20.98
C GLU A 46 10.44 9.71 -20.72
N ALA A 47 10.18 9.36 -19.46
CA ALA A 47 9.03 8.57 -19.04
C ALA A 47 7.69 9.22 -19.44
N ASP A 48 6.81 8.40 -20.03
CA ASP A 48 5.37 8.68 -20.07
C ASP A 48 4.70 7.91 -18.92
N PRO A 49 4.22 8.58 -17.85
CA PRO A 49 3.68 7.91 -16.67
C PRO A 49 2.40 7.10 -16.96
N ASN A 50 1.79 7.28 -18.13
CA ASN A 50 0.59 6.54 -18.54
C ASN A 50 0.91 5.22 -19.26
N THR A 51 2.19 4.91 -19.52
CA THR A 51 2.61 3.65 -20.15
C THR A 51 3.38 2.78 -19.17
N SER A 52 3.33 1.46 -19.37
CA SER A 52 4.08 0.51 -18.54
C SER A 52 5.58 0.75 -18.64
N GLU A 53 6.09 1.07 -19.83
CA GLU A 53 7.51 1.36 -20.06
C GLU A 53 7.94 2.66 -19.36
N GLY A 54 7.10 3.70 -19.39
CA GLY A 54 7.41 4.95 -18.70
C GLY A 54 7.37 4.81 -17.19
N ARG A 55 6.41 4.06 -16.63
CA ARG A 55 6.42 3.71 -15.20
C ARG A 55 7.68 2.93 -14.81
N LEU A 56 8.11 1.97 -15.62
CA LEU A 56 9.38 1.25 -15.39
C LEU A 56 10.59 2.20 -15.38
N MET A 57 10.62 3.21 -16.25
CA MET A 57 11.67 4.23 -16.22
C MET A 57 11.66 5.04 -14.92
N LEU A 58 10.48 5.37 -14.39
CA LEU A 58 10.35 6.07 -13.10
C LEU A 58 10.84 5.20 -11.92
N HIS A 59 10.54 3.89 -11.93
CA HIS A 59 11.10 2.95 -10.95
C HIS A 59 12.63 2.88 -11.03
N ARG A 60 13.19 2.79 -12.23
CA ARG A 60 14.64 2.84 -12.42
C ARG A 60 15.25 4.13 -11.90
N ALA A 61 14.55 5.27 -12.03
CA ALA A 61 15.01 6.53 -11.48
C ALA A 61 15.08 6.49 -9.94
N ILE A 62 14.11 5.84 -9.29
CA ILE A 62 14.10 5.63 -7.83
C ILE A 62 15.26 4.71 -7.42
N GLU A 63 15.40 3.54 -8.06
CA GLU A 63 16.48 2.57 -7.80
C GLU A 63 17.88 3.19 -7.92
N LEU A 64 18.07 4.13 -8.85
CA LEU A 64 19.32 4.86 -9.03
C LEU A 64 19.58 5.92 -7.97
N LEU A 65 18.53 6.45 -7.31
CA LEU A 65 18.64 7.56 -6.37
C LEU A 65 18.70 7.08 -4.92
N GLU A 66 17.88 6.10 -4.54
CA GLU A 66 17.74 5.62 -3.15
C GLU A 66 19.07 5.21 -2.49
N PRO A 67 19.98 4.45 -3.13
CA PRO A 67 21.25 4.05 -2.53
C PRO A 67 22.19 5.23 -2.21
N HIS A 68 21.90 6.41 -2.75
CA HIS A 68 22.71 7.61 -2.59
C HIS A 68 22.14 8.63 -1.61
N GLU A 69 21.15 8.26 -0.78
CA GLU A 69 20.57 9.17 0.22
C GLU A 69 21.62 9.73 1.20
N GLU A 70 22.58 8.92 1.68
CA GLU A 70 23.64 9.41 2.58
C GLU A 70 24.51 10.48 1.91
N ALA A 71 24.84 10.30 0.63
CA ALA A 71 25.72 11.20 -0.11
C ALA A 71 25.00 12.45 -0.63
N LEU A 72 23.74 12.31 -1.07
CA LEU A 72 23.02 13.33 -1.85
C LEU A 72 21.69 13.77 -1.21
N GLY A 73 21.21 13.11 -0.17
CA GLY A 73 19.90 13.33 0.43
C GLY A 73 19.68 14.70 1.07
N ALA A 74 20.74 15.48 1.30
CA ALA A 74 20.65 16.88 1.73
C ALA A 74 20.55 17.87 0.55
N THR A 75 20.72 17.40 -0.69
CA THR A 75 20.74 18.26 -1.88
C THR A 75 19.34 18.49 -2.43
N TYR A 76 19.09 19.72 -2.93
CA TYR A 76 17.86 20.05 -3.65
C TYR A 76 17.62 19.10 -4.83
N LEU A 77 18.63 18.89 -5.68
CA LEU A 77 18.47 18.12 -6.92
C LEU A 77 18.08 16.66 -6.68
N TRP A 78 18.67 16.01 -5.68
CA TRP A 78 18.35 14.62 -5.37
C TRP A 78 16.91 14.51 -4.85
N ASN A 79 16.53 15.36 -3.89
CA ASN A 79 15.17 15.36 -3.34
C ASN A 79 14.13 15.69 -4.42
N PHE A 80 14.38 16.69 -5.26
CA PHE A 80 13.47 17.05 -6.34
C PHE A 80 13.32 15.91 -7.36
N ARG A 81 14.43 15.28 -7.79
CA ARG A 81 14.39 14.18 -8.77
C ARG A 81 13.71 12.94 -8.22
N LEU A 82 13.96 12.59 -6.95
CA LEU A 82 13.31 11.45 -6.31
C LEU A 82 11.81 11.73 -6.06
N GLY A 83 11.47 12.93 -5.56
CA GLY A 83 10.09 13.37 -5.40
C GLY A 83 9.31 13.38 -6.71
N TYR A 84 9.95 13.82 -7.79
CA TYR A 84 9.37 13.80 -9.15
C TYR A 84 9.04 12.37 -9.59
N ALA A 85 9.94 11.40 -9.35
CA ALA A 85 9.68 10.01 -9.72
C ALA A 85 8.48 9.44 -8.93
N TYR A 86 8.43 9.62 -7.61
CA TYR A 86 7.30 9.19 -6.80
C TYR A 86 5.98 9.87 -7.20
N TYR A 87 6.00 11.19 -7.47
CA TYR A 87 4.80 11.93 -7.87
C TYR A 87 4.16 11.34 -9.12
N TYR A 88 4.95 11.07 -10.16
CA TYR A 88 4.44 10.50 -11.41
C TYR A 88 4.14 9.01 -11.34
N LEU A 89 4.49 8.34 -10.25
CA LEU A 89 4.05 6.99 -9.92
C LEU A 89 2.75 6.96 -9.09
N ASP A 90 2.11 8.12 -8.87
CA ASP A 90 0.94 8.27 -7.99
C ASP A 90 1.28 7.90 -6.53
N GLN A 91 2.50 8.24 -6.06
CA GLN A 91 2.99 8.03 -4.69
C GLN A 91 3.20 9.37 -3.97
N GLU A 92 2.16 10.18 -3.87
CA GLU A 92 2.25 11.58 -3.40
C GLU A 92 2.71 11.75 -1.95
N GLY A 93 2.48 10.76 -1.07
CA GLY A 93 2.99 10.80 0.32
C GLY A 93 4.51 10.79 0.38
N ARG A 94 5.13 9.83 -0.33
CA ARG A 94 6.59 9.76 -0.49
C ARG A 94 7.12 11.00 -1.21
N ALA A 95 6.44 11.45 -2.26
CA ALA A 95 6.80 12.64 -3.00
C ALA A 95 6.78 13.91 -2.12
N LEU A 96 5.77 14.08 -1.27
CA LEU A 96 5.60 15.22 -0.37
C LEU A 96 6.81 15.40 0.55
N SER A 97 7.28 14.30 1.17
CA SER A 97 8.46 14.33 2.03
C SER A 97 9.70 14.82 1.28
N ARG A 98 9.91 14.34 0.05
CA ARG A 98 11.04 14.75 -0.79
C ARG A 98 10.91 16.19 -1.27
N PHE A 99 9.74 16.63 -1.73
CA PHE A 99 9.54 18.01 -2.15
C PHE A 99 9.63 19.02 -0.99
N ARG A 100 9.22 18.64 0.23
CA ARG A 100 9.44 19.45 1.42
C ARG A 100 10.93 19.70 1.67
N ARG A 101 11.75 18.64 1.63
CA ARG A 101 13.23 18.77 1.76
C ARG A 101 13.84 19.57 0.60
N ALA A 102 13.34 19.41 -0.62
CA ALA A 102 13.77 20.21 -1.76
C ALA A 102 13.44 21.71 -1.55
N HIS A 103 12.21 22.02 -1.14
CA HIS A 103 11.77 23.38 -0.86
C HIS A 103 12.55 24.01 0.31
N GLU A 104 12.83 23.26 1.38
CA GLU A 104 13.70 23.72 2.47
C GLU A 104 15.11 24.06 2.00
N ALA A 105 15.68 23.24 1.10
CA ALA A 105 17.01 23.46 0.55
C ALA A 105 17.06 24.64 -0.43
N LYS A 106 15.95 24.96 -1.11
CA LYS A 106 15.85 26.04 -2.08
C LYS A 106 14.45 26.71 -2.05
N PRO A 107 14.16 27.57 -1.05
CA PRO A 107 12.80 28.11 -0.85
C PRO A 107 12.28 29.02 -1.96
N GLU A 108 13.17 29.60 -2.76
CA GLU A 108 12.83 30.45 -3.90
C GLU A 108 12.44 29.68 -5.18
N ASP A 109 12.58 28.35 -5.16
CA ASP A 109 12.17 27.48 -6.27
C ASP A 109 10.66 27.23 -6.23
N GLU A 110 9.92 27.83 -7.16
CA GLU A 110 8.47 27.68 -7.23
C GLU A 110 8.04 26.27 -7.64
N ASP A 111 8.83 25.56 -8.46
CA ASP A 111 8.48 24.21 -8.91
C ASP A 111 8.39 23.23 -7.72
N ALA A 112 9.39 23.22 -6.82
CA ALA A 112 9.36 22.36 -5.63
C ALA A 112 8.16 22.68 -4.72
N LYS A 113 7.81 23.96 -4.62
CA LYS A 113 6.67 24.43 -3.83
C LYS A 113 5.34 24.00 -4.44
N GLU A 114 5.15 24.17 -5.76
CA GLU A 114 3.93 23.77 -6.46
C GLU A 114 3.69 22.26 -6.32
N PHE A 115 4.72 21.44 -6.52
CA PHE A 115 4.62 19.99 -6.32
C PHE A 115 4.32 19.62 -4.87
N MET A 116 4.95 20.27 -3.89
CA MET A 116 4.68 20.05 -2.47
C MET A 116 3.22 20.36 -2.12
N GLU A 117 2.70 21.51 -2.56
CA GLU A 117 1.32 21.93 -2.30
C GLU A 117 0.30 21.00 -2.98
N ASP A 118 0.59 20.53 -4.19
CA ASP A 118 -0.27 19.57 -4.89
C ASP A 118 -0.25 18.19 -4.21
N CYS A 119 0.93 17.69 -3.82
CA CYS A 119 1.03 16.46 -3.03
C CYS A 119 0.23 16.57 -1.74
N LEU A 120 0.31 17.69 -1.02
CA LEU A 120 -0.43 17.92 0.22
C LEU A 120 -1.95 17.82 0.01
N LYS A 121 -2.48 18.39 -1.07
CA LYS A 121 -3.90 18.29 -1.43
C LYS A 121 -4.30 16.84 -1.71
N ARG A 122 -3.49 16.13 -2.49
CA ARG A 122 -3.75 14.74 -2.89
C ARG A 122 -3.67 13.75 -1.75
N VAL A 123 -2.75 13.94 -0.79
CA VAL A 123 -2.73 13.08 0.40
C VAL A 123 -3.84 13.41 1.39
N THR A 124 -4.31 14.67 1.43
CA THR A 124 -5.45 15.09 2.27
C THR A 124 -6.77 14.50 1.76
N LEU A 125 -6.98 14.49 0.45
CA LEU A 125 -8.14 13.89 -0.22
C LEU A 125 -7.65 12.94 -1.32
N PRO A 126 -7.33 11.67 -0.99
CA PRO A 126 -6.71 10.71 -1.90
C PRO A 126 -7.71 10.14 -2.92
N PHE A 127 -8.11 10.99 -3.86
CA PHE A 127 -8.83 10.59 -5.06
C PHE A 127 -7.84 10.12 -6.12
N PHE A 128 -7.60 8.81 -6.14
CA PHE A 128 -6.75 8.19 -7.14
C PHE A 128 -7.40 8.25 -8.52
N ARG A 129 -6.58 8.53 -9.54
CA ARG A 129 -7.00 8.46 -10.95
C ARG A 129 -7.57 7.09 -11.32
N VAL A 130 -6.99 6.03 -10.75
CA VAL A 130 -7.47 4.65 -10.86
C VAL A 130 -7.45 4.06 -9.44
N PRO A 131 -8.58 4.01 -8.73
CA PRO A 131 -8.65 3.47 -7.38
C PRO A 131 -8.48 1.94 -7.37
N PHE A 132 -8.10 1.35 -6.24
CA PHE A 132 -7.76 -0.09 -6.15
C PHE A 132 -8.87 -1.02 -6.67
N ARG A 133 -10.14 -0.62 -6.52
CA ARG A 133 -11.29 -1.30 -7.12
C ARG A 133 -11.16 -1.47 -8.64
N GLU A 134 -10.87 -0.39 -9.36
CA GLU A 134 -10.71 -0.42 -10.81
C GLU A 134 -9.42 -1.13 -11.21
N ARG A 135 -8.34 -0.95 -10.44
CA ARG A 135 -7.06 -1.63 -10.63
C ARG A 135 -7.20 -3.16 -10.53
N THR A 136 -7.91 -3.64 -9.51
CA THR A 136 -8.26 -5.05 -9.31
C THR A 136 -9.04 -5.60 -10.51
N GLN A 137 -10.04 -4.87 -11.00
CA GLN A 137 -10.80 -5.27 -12.18
C GLN A 137 -9.91 -5.37 -13.44
N LYS A 138 -9.01 -4.41 -13.65
CA LYS A 138 -8.06 -4.42 -14.77
C LYS A 138 -7.13 -5.63 -14.71
N ALA A 139 -6.55 -5.89 -13.54
CA ALA A 139 -5.68 -7.04 -13.32
C ALA A 139 -6.39 -8.36 -13.61
N TRP A 140 -7.60 -8.57 -13.08
CA TRP A 140 -8.35 -9.80 -13.33
C TRP A 140 -8.80 -9.95 -14.78
N THR A 141 -9.17 -8.85 -15.44
CA THR A 141 -9.51 -8.87 -16.88
C THR A 141 -8.30 -9.28 -17.71
N ALA A 142 -7.12 -8.73 -17.39
CA ALA A 142 -5.87 -9.11 -18.06
C ALA A 142 -5.48 -10.57 -17.76
N PHE A 143 -5.60 -11.00 -16.50
CA PHE A 143 -5.35 -12.40 -16.11
C PHE A 143 -6.26 -13.35 -16.86
N GLU A 144 -7.58 -13.10 -16.90
CA GLU A 144 -8.55 -13.91 -17.63
C GLU A 144 -8.22 -13.98 -19.13
N GLY A 145 -7.78 -12.87 -19.73
CA GLY A 145 -7.39 -12.80 -21.14
C GLY A 145 -6.13 -13.60 -21.48
N GLU A 146 -5.18 -13.70 -20.54
CA GLU A 146 -3.90 -14.39 -20.74
C GLU A 146 -3.85 -15.80 -20.09
N GLU A 147 -4.86 -16.17 -19.29
CA GLU A 147 -4.94 -17.38 -18.47
C GLU A 147 -4.56 -18.66 -19.22
N ALA A 148 -5.20 -18.89 -20.36
CA ALA A 148 -5.06 -20.14 -21.09
C ALA A 148 -3.65 -20.31 -21.68
N GLU A 149 -3.01 -19.20 -22.05
CA GLU A 149 -1.63 -19.21 -22.52
C GLU A 149 -0.67 -19.44 -21.36
N ILE A 150 -0.87 -18.75 -20.23
CA ILE A 150 -0.07 -18.95 -19.01
C ILE A 150 -0.10 -20.42 -18.59
N ARG A 151 -1.31 -20.99 -18.50
CA ARG A 151 -1.51 -22.41 -18.19
C ARG A 151 -0.82 -23.33 -19.19
N ALA A 152 -0.97 -23.07 -20.49
CA ALA A 152 -0.30 -23.87 -21.52
C ALA A 152 1.23 -23.80 -21.42
N MET A 153 1.80 -22.66 -21.02
CA MET A 153 3.24 -22.52 -20.77
C MET A 153 3.67 -23.34 -19.55
N MET A 154 2.93 -23.26 -18.44
CA MET A 154 3.18 -24.07 -17.24
C MET A 154 3.12 -25.57 -17.54
N ASP A 155 2.12 -26.03 -18.29
CA ASP A 155 1.97 -27.45 -18.65
C ASP A 155 3.08 -27.96 -19.59
N ALA A 156 3.63 -27.07 -20.42
CA ALA A 156 4.71 -27.38 -21.34
C ALA A 156 6.10 -27.36 -20.66
N ASP A 157 6.27 -26.58 -19.59
CA ASP A 157 7.54 -26.39 -18.89
C ASP A 157 7.88 -27.56 -17.96
N LYS A 158 8.18 -28.72 -18.54
CA LYS A 158 8.55 -29.93 -17.78
C LYS A 158 9.95 -29.87 -17.19
N THR A 159 10.78 -28.94 -17.63
CA THR A 159 12.18 -28.76 -17.21
C THR A 159 12.37 -27.61 -16.23
N HIS A 160 11.33 -26.82 -15.95
CA HIS A 160 11.38 -25.60 -15.14
C HIS A 160 12.35 -24.54 -15.70
N GLU A 161 12.54 -24.53 -17.02
CA GLU A 161 13.43 -23.60 -17.71
C GLU A 161 12.72 -22.30 -18.11
N ARG A 162 11.38 -22.27 -18.03
CA ARG A 162 10.54 -21.10 -18.38
C ARG A 162 9.89 -20.46 -17.17
N GLY A 163 10.31 -20.82 -15.96
CA GLY A 163 9.77 -20.28 -14.72
C GLY A 163 9.82 -18.75 -14.66
N GLU A 164 10.96 -18.14 -15.03
CA GLU A 164 11.13 -16.69 -15.06
C GLU A 164 10.15 -16.01 -16.03
N GLU A 165 9.99 -16.54 -17.25
CA GLU A 165 9.04 -16.01 -18.25
C GLU A 165 7.58 -16.07 -17.74
N ILE A 166 7.21 -17.14 -17.02
CA ILE A 166 5.87 -17.31 -16.45
C ILE A 166 5.65 -16.32 -15.30
N VAL A 167 6.64 -16.18 -14.41
CA VAL A 167 6.62 -15.24 -13.28
C VAL A 167 6.52 -13.81 -13.79
N ASP A 168 7.39 -13.37 -14.70
CA ASP A 168 7.37 -12.02 -15.29
C ASP A 168 6.00 -11.69 -15.92
N ARG A 169 5.40 -12.69 -16.58
CA ARG A 169 4.10 -12.52 -17.23
C ARG A 169 2.98 -12.29 -16.22
N ILE A 170 2.97 -13.04 -15.13
CA ILE A 170 1.98 -12.90 -14.06
C ILE A 170 2.23 -11.63 -13.25
N GLU A 171 3.50 -11.32 -12.95
CA GLU A 171 3.89 -10.10 -12.24
C GLU A 171 3.42 -8.86 -12.98
N ARG A 172 3.62 -8.78 -14.30
CA ARG A 172 3.11 -7.69 -15.14
C ARG A 172 1.59 -7.49 -15.02
N ILE A 173 0.84 -8.58 -14.86
CA ILE A 173 -0.62 -8.53 -14.69
C ILE A 173 -0.97 -8.07 -13.27
N LEU A 174 -0.30 -8.60 -12.25
CA LEU A 174 -0.53 -8.22 -10.86
C LEU A 174 -0.12 -6.77 -10.58
N ARG A 175 0.89 -6.23 -11.27
CA ARG A 175 1.30 -4.82 -11.24
C ARG A 175 0.24 -3.83 -11.74
N LEU A 176 -0.83 -4.33 -12.37
CA LEU A 176 -2.00 -3.50 -12.66
C LEU A 176 -2.82 -3.18 -11.40
N ALA A 177 -2.72 -4.03 -10.36
CA ALA A 177 -3.39 -3.90 -9.07
C ALA A 177 -2.48 -3.35 -7.97
N PHE A 178 -1.28 -3.89 -7.88
CA PHE A 178 -0.34 -3.64 -6.77
C PHE A 178 0.92 -2.95 -7.28
N GLU A 179 1.43 -2.00 -6.51
CA GLU A 179 2.78 -1.46 -6.70
C GLU A 179 3.83 -2.51 -6.34
N ASP A 180 3.59 -3.23 -5.25
CA ASP A 180 4.42 -4.33 -4.79
C ASP A 180 3.55 -5.53 -4.34
N VAL A 181 3.88 -6.72 -4.86
CA VAL A 181 3.18 -7.96 -4.56
C VAL A 181 4.08 -9.17 -4.77
N SER A 182 4.19 -9.97 -3.72
CA SER A 182 4.89 -11.23 -3.75
C SER A 182 3.92 -12.37 -4.01
N PHE A 183 4.32 -13.33 -4.84
CA PHE A 183 3.47 -14.46 -5.21
C PHE A 183 4.28 -15.71 -5.58
N GLU A 184 3.61 -16.86 -5.56
CA GLU A 184 4.10 -18.13 -6.08
C GLU A 184 3.11 -18.73 -7.06
N VAL A 185 3.62 -19.55 -7.97
CA VAL A 185 2.82 -20.24 -8.99
C VAL A 185 3.11 -21.72 -8.99
N GLY A 186 2.08 -22.53 -9.16
CA GLY A 186 2.22 -23.98 -9.01
C GLY A 186 1.09 -24.78 -9.65
N PHE A 187 1.06 -26.07 -9.33
CA PHE A 187 0.00 -26.99 -9.72
C PHE A 187 -0.20 -28.04 -8.62
N ASN A 188 -1.37 -28.08 -7.99
CA ASN A 188 -1.66 -29.00 -6.87
C ASN A 188 -2.11 -30.40 -7.28
N GLY A 189 -1.94 -30.77 -8.55
CA GLY A 189 -2.44 -32.03 -9.09
C GLY A 189 -3.86 -31.94 -9.66
N VAL A 190 -4.61 -30.87 -9.38
CA VAL A 190 -5.97 -30.66 -9.88
C VAL A 190 -6.08 -29.34 -10.66
N LYS A 191 -5.57 -28.25 -10.08
CA LYS A 191 -5.62 -26.90 -10.63
C LYS A 191 -4.24 -26.25 -10.63
N HIS A 192 -4.05 -25.28 -11.51
CA HIS A 192 -2.95 -24.34 -11.44
C HIS A 192 -3.16 -23.45 -10.21
N GLU A 193 -2.07 -23.05 -9.57
CA GLU A 193 -2.12 -22.30 -8.32
C GLU A 193 -1.49 -20.93 -8.50
N LEU A 194 -2.15 -19.92 -7.95
CA LEU A 194 -1.56 -18.61 -7.66
C LEU A 194 -1.68 -18.40 -6.16
N ILE A 195 -0.54 -18.30 -5.49
CA ILE A 195 -0.44 -18.08 -4.04
C ILE A 195 0.04 -16.65 -3.85
N LEU A 196 -0.82 -15.77 -3.34
CA LEU A 196 -0.45 -14.39 -3.03
C LEU A 196 0.05 -14.34 -1.59
N THR A 197 1.30 -13.92 -1.35
CA THR A 197 1.91 -13.94 -0.02
C THR A 197 1.81 -12.56 0.64
N PRO A 198 1.23 -12.43 1.85
CA PRO A 198 1.32 -11.21 2.66
C PRO A 198 2.72 -10.96 3.23
N GLU A 199 3.65 -11.92 3.20
CA GLU A 199 5.00 -11.79 3.77
C GLU A 199 4.98 -11.35 5.25
N GLY A 200 4.05 -11.92 6.03
CA GLY A 200 3.84 -11.56 7.43
C GLY A 200 3.16 -10.21 7.65
N ASN A 201 2.93 -9.42 6.61
CA ASN A 201 2.25 -8.14 6.70
C ASN A 201 0.72 -8.31 6.76
N ARG A 202 0.16 -8.24 7.97
CA ARG A 202 -1.29 -8.35 8.21
C ARG A 202 -2.10 -7.24 7.54
N MET A 203 -1.53 -6.05 7.34
CA MET A 203 -2.23 -4.96 6.65
C MET A 203 -2.44 -5.33 5.16
N LYS A 204 -1.44 -5.90 4.50
CA LYS A 204 -1.53 -6.34 3.09
C LYS A 204 -2.65 -7.36 2.85
N LEU A 205 -3.02 -8.14 3.87
CA LEU A 205 -4.14 -9.09 3.76
C LEU A 205 -5.48 -8.42 3.44
N PHE A 206 -5.71 -7.16 3.84
CA PHE A 206 -6.95 -6.47 3.49
C PHE A 206 -7.08 -6.33 1.96
N GLU A 207 -6.00 -5.95 1.29
CA GLU A 207 -5.93 -5.80 -0.16
C GLU A 207 -5.94 -7.15 -0.87
N LEU A 208 -5.21 -8.13 -0.35
CA LEU A 208 -5.16 -9.49 -0.93
C LEU A 208 -6.50 -10.23 -0.84
N VAL A 209 -7.20 -10.13 0.30
CA VAL A 209 -8.56 -10.68 0.48
C VAL A 209 -9.52 -10.05 -0.51
N TYR A 210 -9.49 -8.72 -0.64
CA TYR A 210 -10.29 -8.02 -1.64
C TYR A 210 -9.95 -8.49 -3.05
N PHE A 211 -8.68 -8.50 -3.43
CA PHE A 211 -8.26 -8.90 -4.76
C PHE A 211 -8.70 -10.33 -5.09
N ARG A 212 -8.45 -11.29 -4.20
CA ARG A 212 -8.82 -12.69 -4.37
C ARG A 212 -10.34 -12.89 -4.45
N SER A 213 -11.14 -12.12 -3.73
CA SER A 213 -12.62 -12.24 -3.78
C SER A 213 -13.21 -11.81 -5.13
N HIS A 214 -12.43 -11.08 -5.94
CA HIS A 214 -12.83 -10.61 -7.27
C HIS A 214 -12.34 -11.50 -8.42
N ALA A 215 -11.69 -12.64 -8.12
CA ALA A 215 -11.25 -13.59 -9.12
C ALA A 215 -12.43 -14.09 -9.99
N PRO A 216 -12.39 -13.97 -11.33
CA PRO A 216 -13.48 -14.39 -12.20
C PRO A 216 -13.77 -15.89 -12.11
N ALA A 217 -15.06 -16.26 -12.18
CA ALA A 217 -15.46 -17.66 -12.12
C ALA A 217 -14.87 -18.52 -13.26
N SER A 218 -14.53 -17.91 -14.40
CA SER A 218 -13.80 -18.53 -15.52
C SER A 218 -12.36 -18.91 -15.13
N VAL A 219 -11.63 -17.99 -14.50
CA VAL A 219 -10.28 -18.23 -13.95
C VAL A 219 -10.35 -19.32 -12.88
N LEU A 220 -11.29 -19.22 -11.93
CA LEU A 220 -11.46 -20.17 -10.83
C LEU A 220 -11.84 -21.60 -11.28
N ARG A 221 -12.23 -21.82 -12.54
CA ARG A 221 -12.40 -23.18 -13.09
C ARG A 221 -11.08 -23.92 -13.22
N HIS A 222 -10.00 -23.20 -13.53
CA HIS A 222 -8.68 -23.75 -13.83
C HIS A 222 -7.65 -23.45 -12.76
N TRP A 223 -7.87 -22.35 -12.01
CA TRP A 223 -6.95 -21.88 -10.99
C TRP A 223 -7.52 -21.99 -9.58
N GLU A 224 -6.63 -22.23 -8.63
CA GLU A 224 -6.84 -22.03 -7.21
C GLU A 224 -6.04 -20.81 -6.77
N ILE A 225 -6.75 -19.77 -6.30
CA ILE A 225 -6.15 -18.54 -5.80
C ILE A 225 -6.18 -18.59 -4.28
N THR A 226 -5.00 -18.62 -3.67
CA THR A 226 -4.82 -18.75 -2.22
C THR A 226 -4.03 -17.57 -1.65
N LEU A 227 -4.25 -17.29 -0.36
CA LEU A 227 -3.61 -16.22 0.37
C LEU A 227 -2.70 -16.82 1.45
N GLY A 228 -1.40 -16.59 1.29
CA GLY A 228 -0.35 -17.21 2.09
C GLY A 228 -0.10 -18.68 1.73
N ARG A 229 1.15 -19.12 1.89
CA ARG A 229 1.52 -20.53 1.71
C ARG A 229 0.74 -21.45 2.66
N ARG A 230 0.46 -22.66 2.19
CA ARG A 230 -0.07 -23.75 3.03
C ARG A 230 1.09 -24.50 3.69
N GLY A 231 0.92 -24.83 4.97
CA GLY A 231 1.91 -25.65 5.68
C GLY A 231 2.03 -27.05 5.10
N THR A 232 3.27 -27.50 4.88
CA THR A 232 3.61 -28.84 4.41
C THR A 232 4.69 -29.47 5.27
N SER A 233 4.75 -30.80 5.30
CA SER A 233 5.75 -31.55 6.07
C SER A 233 6.95 -31.95 5.21
N GLY A 234 8.13 -32.04 5.82
CA GLY A 234 9.33 -32.56 5.16
C GLY A 234 10.03 -31.57 4.22
N ASN A 235 9.74 -30.27 4.39
CA ASN A 235 10.40 -29.21 3.64
C ASN A 235 11.87 -29.08 4.03
N GLU A 236 12.72 -28.86 3.03
CA GLU A 236 14.12 -28.51 3.20
C GLU A 236 14.39 -27.18 2.49
N LEU A 237 15.10 -26.27 3.16
CA LEU A 237 15.56 -25.02 2.58
C LEU A 237 17.03 -25.09 2.23
N HIS A 238 17.35 -24.51 1.07
CA HIS A 238 18.67 -24.51 0.47
C HIS A 238 19.07 -23.07 0.20
N ALA A 239 20.04 -22.53 0.94
CA ALA A 239 20.61 -21.21 0.66
C ALA A 239 22.07 -21.14 1.15
N GLY A 240 22.92 -20.42 0.42
CA GLY A 240 24.33 -20.24 0.79
C GLY A 240 25.14 -21.55 0.86
N GLY A 241 24.73 -22.59 0.13
CA GLY A 241 25.34 -23.92 0.17
C GLY A 241 24.99 -24.76 1.40
N VAL A 242 24.10 -24.27 2.28
CA VAL A 242 23.62 -24.97 3.47
C VAL A 242 22.21 -25.50 3.21
N ARG A 243 21.96 -26.74 3.64
CA ARG A 243 20.65 -27.39 3.60
C ARG A 243 20.16 -27.66 5.03
N ILE A 244 18.96 -27.18 5.34
CA ILE A 244 18.29 -27.37 6.63
C ILE A 244 16.86 -27.85 6.42
N GLY A 245 16.37 -28.70 7.31
CA GLY A 245 14.93 -29.00 7.45
C GLY A 245 14.46 -28.80 8.89
N GLY A 246 13.17 -28.98 9.16
CA GLY A 246 12.60 -28.83 10.51
C GLY A 246 13.27 -29.72 11.57
N GLU A 247 13.83 -30.86 11.15
CA GLU A 247 14.57 -31.80 12.00
C GLU A 247 15.95 -31.28 12.44
N ASP A 248 16.51 -30.28 11.75
CA ASP A 248 17.82 -29.69 12.06
C ASP A 248 17.72 -28.51 13.05
N VAL A 249 16.51 -28.14 13.47
CA VAL A 249 16.22 -26.93 14.26
C VAL A 249 15.56 -27.30 15.57
N GLN A 250 16.13 -26.85 16.68
CA GLN A 250 15.49 -26.92 18.00
C GLN A 250 14.63 -25.69 18.22
N ALA A 251 13.45 -25.88 18.80
CA ALA A 251 12.46 -24.85 19.04
C ALA A 251 11.96 -24.87 20.50
N TRP A 252 11.60 -23.68 20.99
CA TRP A 252 10.95 -23.45 22.28
C TRP A 252 9.76 -22.53 22.06
N LEU A 253 8.62 -22.90 22.64
CA LEU A 253 7.37 -22.17 22.52
C LEU A 253 6.97 -21.64 23.89
N GLU A 254 6.82 -20.33 24.01
CA GLU A 254 6.46 -19.64 25.25
C GLU A 254 5.15 -18.87 25.04
N PRO A 255 4.19 -18.92 25.99
CA PRO A 255 2.97 -18.13 25.87
C PRO A 255 3.28 -16.63 25.78
N ASP A 256 2.62 -15.95 24.85
CA ASP A 256 2.68 -14.50 24.66
C ASP A 256 1.26 -13.98 24.36
N ASP A 257 0.63 -13.37 25.36
CA ASP A 257 -0.80 -13.04 25.38
C ASP A 257 -1.71 -14.21 24.92
N ASP A 258 -2.33 -14.11 23.74
CA ASP A 258 -3.22 -15.12 23.17
C ASP A 258 -2.55 -16.03 22.11
N ALA A 259 -1.26 -15.79 21.87
CA ALA A 259 -0.39 -16.46 20.91
C ALA A 259 0.91 -16.93 21.59
N PHE A 260 2.02 -17.00 20.86
CA PHE A 260 3.28 -17.52 21.36
C PHE A 260 4.50 -16.75 20.84
N LYS A 261 5.53 -16.71 21.68
CA LYS A 261 6.91 -16.47 21.26
C LYS A 261 7.55 -17.80 20.84
N LEU A 262 8.19 -17.81 19.67
CA LEU A 262 8.96 -18.94 19.15
C LEU A 262 10.46 -18.59 19.17
N SER A 263 11.22 -19.26 20.02
CA SER A 263 12.69 -19.19 19.97
C SER A 263 13.24 -20.42 19.26
N VAL A 264 14.22 -20.24 18.37
CA VAL A 264 14.83 -21.33 17.59
C VAL A 264 16.35 -21.32 17.68
N PHE A 265 16.95 -22.50 17.60
CA PHE A 265 18.39 -22.70 17.51
C PHE A 265 18.71 -23.73 16.42
N CYS A 266 19.63 -23.40 15.52
CA CYS A 266 20.11 -24.32 14.48
C CYS A 266 21.65 -24.32 14.42
N ALA A 267 22.27 -25.38 14.92
CA ALA A 267 23.73 -25.52 14.92
C ALA A 267 24.33 -25.49 13.50
N ARG A 268 23.60 -25.98 12.49
CA ARG A 268 24.06 -25.98 11.08
C ARG A 268 24.17 -24.59 10.47
N LEU A 269 23.43 -23.62 11.01
CA LEU A 269 23.47 -22.24 10.55
C LEU A 269 24.49 -21.38 11.31
N ALA A 270 25.23 -21.91 12.28
CA ALA A 270 26.13 -21.11 13.11
C ALA A 270 27.15 -20.30 12.29
N ASP A 271 27.81 -20.93 11.30
CA ASP A 271 28.77 -20.26 10.43
C ASP A 271 28.12 -19.23 9.50
N LEU A 272 26.89 -19.49 9.05
CA LEU A 272 26.15 -18.55 8.20
C LEU A 272 25.67 -17.36 9.04
N LYS A 273 25.11 -17.59 10.22
CA LYS A 273 24.65 -16.56 11.16
C LYS A 273 25.78 -15.61 11.52
N ALA A 274 26.98 -16.12 11.78
CA ALA A 274 28.14 -15.30 12.11
C ALA A 274 28.60 -14.36 10.96
N LYS A 275 28.22 -14.67 9.71
CA LYS A 275 28.58 -13.87 8.52
C LYS A 275 27.42 -12.99 8.04
N GLU A 276 26.22 -13.54 8.06
CA GLU A 276 24.99 -13.01 7.47
C GLU A 276 23.80 -13.39 8.38
N GLU A 277 23.71 -12.81 9.58
CA GLU A 277 22.66 -13.12 10.57
C GLU A 277 21.25 -12.99 9.99
N GLY A 278 20.99 -11.92 9.23
CA GLY A 278 19.71 -11.70 8.57
C GLY A 278 19.32 -12.82 7.61
N ARG A 279 20.30 -13.43 6.91
CA ARG A 279 20.06 -14.57 6.02
C ARG A 279 19.71 -15.84 6.79
N ALA A 280 20.41 -16.09 7.90
CA ALA A 280 20.08 -17.22 8.77
C ALA A 280 18.69 -17.07 9.40
N TRP A 281 18.35 -15.84 9.81
CA TRP A 281 17.02 -15.50 10.33
C TRP A 281 15.94 -15.75 9.26
N TRP A 282 16.12 -15.18 8.06
CA TRP A 282 15.21 -15.38 6.92
C TRP A 282 15.01 -16.86 6.56
N MET A 283 16.06 -17.68 6.58
CA MET A 283 15.93 -19.12 6.32
C MET A 283 15.03 -19.80 7.36
N LEU A 284 15.15 -19.45 8.64
CA LEU A 284 14.40 -20.11 9.70
C LEU A 284 12.95 -19.62 9.79
N THR A 285 12.70 -18.33 9.53
CA THR A 285 11.33 -17.81 9.43
C THR A 285 10.62 -18.39 8.22
N THR A 286 11.27 -18.42 7.05
CA THR A 286 10.74 -19.07 5.85
C THR A 286 10.46 -20.56 6.09
N LEU A 287 11.33 -21.28 6.80
CA LEU A 287 11.09 -22.68 7.14
C LEU A 287 9.85 -22.84 8.03
N THR A 288 9.66 -21.90 8.95
CA THR A 288 8.51 -21.88 9.87
C THR A 288 7.22 -21.62 9.08
N ASP A 289 7.22 -20.68 8.13
CA ASP A 289 6.11 -20.44 7.20
C ASP A 289 5.79 -21.68 6.37
N GLN A 290 6.81 -22.37 5.86
CA GLN A 290 6.64 -23.59 5.09
C GLN A 290 6.03 -24.73 5.92
N LEU A 291 6.34 -24.82 7.21
CA LEU A 291 5.83 -25.86 8.10
C LEU A 291 4.41 -25.57 8.61
N LEU A 292 4.14 -24.32 8.99
CA LEU A 292 2.85 -23.90 9.56
C LEU A 292 1.83 -23.44 8.52
N GLY A 293 2.31 -22.86 7.43
CA GLY A 293 1.55 -21.94 6.60
C GLY A 293 1.64 -20.51 7.14
N GLU A 294 1.57 -19.53 6.25
CA GLU A 294 1.76 -18.12 6.61
C GLU A 294 0.64 -17.57 7.48
N ILE A 295 -0.62 -17.89 7.17
CA ILE A 295 -1.76 -17.36 7.95
C ILE A 295 -1.75 -17.89 9.40
N PRO A 296 -1.56 -19.21 9.66
CA PRO A 296 -1.39 -19.69 11.02
C PRO A 296 -0.14 -19.15 11.72
N HIS A 297 0.97 -18.96 10.99
CA HIS A 297 2.17 -18.33 11.54
C HIS A 297 1.83 -16.92 12.06
N MET A 298 1.26 -16.06 11.20
CA MET A 298 0.85 -14.69 11.54
C MET A 298 -0.12 -14.62 12.72
N ARG A 299 -0.96 -15.66 12.94
CA ARG A 299 -1.90 -15.69 14.06
C ARG A 299 -1.28 -16.13 15.37
N TRP A 300 -0.42 -17.13 15.32
CA TRP A 300 -0.02 -17.88 16.51
C TRP A 300 1.42 -17.62 16.95
N ILE A 301 2.26 -17.00 16.13
CA ILE A 301 3.61 -16.59 16.53
C ILE A 301 3.71 -15.07 16.45
N ASN A 302 3.84 -14.43 17.61
CA ASN A 302 3.97 -12.97 17.73
C ASN A 302 5.43 -12.50 17.73
N ASP A 303 6.32 -13.31 18.29
CA ASP A 303 7.76 -13.02 18.40
C ASP A 303 8.57 -14.21 17.91
N PHE A 304 9.63 -13.94 17.16
CA PHE A 304 10.52 -14.93 16.59
C PHE A 304 11.97 -14.61 16.94
N GLU A 305 12.61 -15.49 17.69
CA GLU A 305 13.95 -15.27 18.23
C GLU A 305 14.95 -16.33 17.74
N LEU A 306 16.03 -15.87 17.10
CA LEU A 306 17.15 -16.73 16.70
C LEU A 306 18.24 -16.77 17.78
N LEU A 307 18.35 -17.88 18.49
CA LEU A 307 19.29 -18.07 19.60
C LEU A 307 20.73 -18.34 19.13
N ASP A 308 21.72 -17.91 19.91
CA ASP A 308 23.15 -18.23 19.69
C ASP A 308 23.55 -19.62 20.18
N ALA A 309 22.84 -20.13 21.18
CA ALA A 309 23.08 -21.40 21.83
C ALA A 309 21.75 -22.03 22.25
N PRO A 310 21.68 -23.37 22.34
CA PRO A 310 20.46 -24.03 22.82
C PRO A 310 20.20 -23.66 24.28
N ARG A 311 18.92 -23.60 24.67
CA ARG A 311 18.54 -23.38 26.07
C ARG A 311 18.88 -24.61 26.92
N ALA A 312 19.01 -24.41 28.23
CA ALA A 312 19.30 -25.51 29.17
C ALA A 312 18.15 -26.53 29.25
N VAL A 313 16.91 -26.08 29.04
CA VAL A 313 15.74 -26.97 28.89
C VAL A 313 15.73 -27.50 27.46
N PRO A 314 15.63 -28.82 27.23
CA PRO A 314 15.54 -29.37 25.88
C PRO A 314 14.37 -28.78 25.10
N GLY A 315 14.63 -28.32 23.86
CA GLY A 315 13.58 -27.92 22.91
C GLY A 315 12.97 -29.12 22.19
N PHE A 316 11.87 -28.87 21.48
CA PHE A 316 11.32 -29.82 20.50
C PHE A 316 11.89 -29.53 19.10
N LEU A 317 11.68 -30.41 18.12
CA LEU A 317 12.12 -30.15 16.75
C LEU A 317 11.14 -29.21 16.06
N LEU A 318 11.61 -28.27 15.24
CA LEU A 318 10.72 -27.31 14.58
C LEU A 318 9.65 -28.01 13.72
N SER A 319 9.94 -29.20 13.17
CA SER A 319 8.98 -30.04 12.46
C SER A 319 7.78 -30.47 13.30
N ASP A 320 7.92 -30.53 14.63
CA ASP A 320 6.83 -30.87 15.57
C ASP A 320 5.95 -29.64 15.91
N LEU A 321 6.33 -28.42 15.49
CA LEU A 321 5.62 -27.18 15.84
C LEU A 321 4.12 -27.20 15.46
N PRO A 322 3.71 -27.68 14.27
CA PRO A 322 2.29 -27.76 13.93
C PRO A 322 1.51 -28.65 14.91
N ASP A 323 2.08 -29.79 15.31
CA ASP A 323 1.44 -30.70 16.24
C ASP A 323 1.39 -30.13 17.66
N LYS A 324 2.45 -29.41 18.09
CA LYS A 324 2.46 -28.69 19.38
C LYS A 324 1.34 -27.66 19.45
N LEU A 325 1.14 -26.87 18.40
CA LEU A 325 0.04 -25.88 18.36
C LEU A 325 -1.34 -26.56 18.37
N ARG A 326 -1.52 -27.67 17.65
CA ARG A 326 -2.76 -28.46 17.68
C ARG A 326 -3.04 -29.06 19.05
N GLU A 327 -2.02 -29.59 19.73
CA GLU A 327 -2.11 -30.10 21.12
C GLU A 327 -2.57 -29.01 22.10
N LEU A 328 -2.19 -27.75 21.83
CA LEU A 328 -2.62 -26.56 22.58
C LEU A 328 -3.98 -26.01 22.12
N GLY A 329 -4.69 -26.72 21.22
CA GLY A 329 -6.02 -26.37 20.75
C GLY A 329 -6.06 -25.24 19.71
N LYS A 330 -4.95 -24.97 19.03
CA LYS A 330 -4.87 -23.89 18.02
C LYS A 330 -5.27 -24.40 16.64
N ASP A 331 -5.98 -23.54 15.91
CA ASP A 331 -6.46 -23.84 14.56
C ASP A 331 -5.41 -23.44 13.51
N LEU A 332 -4.91 -24.42 12.76
CA LEU A 332 -3.96 -24.22 11.67
C LEU A 332 -4.64 -24.24 10.29
N ALA A 333 -5.95 -24.40 10.23
CA ALA A 333 -6.74 -24.28 8.99
C ALA A 333 -7.33 -22.87 8.81
N LEU A 334 -6.96 -21.92 9.68
CA LEU A 334 -7.37 -20.53 9.63
C LEU A 334 -7.01 -19.89 8.27
N ASP A 335 -7.99 -19.29 7.61
CA ASP A 335 -7.79 -18.50 6.39
C ASP A 335 -7.64 -16.99 6.68
N ALA A 336 -7.22 -16.25 5.67
CA ALA A 336 -6.95 -14.81 5.79
C ALA A 336 -8.21 -14.03 6.15
N GLU A 337 -9.36 -14.38 5.58
CA GLU A 337 -10.67 -13.79 5.87
C GLU A 337 -11.01 -13.92 7.37
N THR A 338 -10.94 -15.14 7.90
CA THR A 338 -11.22 -15.43 9.31
C THR A 338 -10.18 -14.77 10.24
N LEU A 339 -8.92 -14.68 9.82
CA LEU A 339 -7.90 -13.93 10.56
C LEU A 339 -8.29 -12.45 10.66
N LEU A 340 -8.70 -11.81 9.55
CA LEU A 340 -9.13 -10.42 9.53
C LEU A 340 -10.40 -10.17 10.35
N GLU A 341 -11.39 -11.06 10.27
CA GLU A 341 -12.62 -10.96 11.06
C GLU A 341 -12.36 -11.02 12.57
N ASN A 342 -11.41 -11.87 12.99
CA ASN A 342 -11.01 -12.01 14.39
C ASN A 342 -9.92 -11.01 14.83
N SER A 343 -9.64 -9.98 14.03
CA SER A 343 -8.54 -9.02 14.29
C SER A 343 -8.90 -7.86 15.21
N TYR A 344 -10.18 -7.70 15.58
CA TYR A 344 -10.61 -6.53 16.35
C TYR A 344 -10.00 -6.55 17.76
N VAL A 345 -9.15 -5.57 18.03
CA VAL A 345 -8.58 -5.31 19.35
C VAL A 345 -9.14 -4.01 19.90
N GLY A 346 -9.52 -4.04 21.18
CA GLY A 346 -9.90 -2.84 21.92
C GLY A 346 -8.68 -2.10 22.44
N TYR A 347 -8.75 -0.78 22.48
CA TYR A 347 -7.71 0.06 23.08
C TYR A 347 -8.34 1.21 23.86
N THR A 348 -7.58 1.74 24.82
CA THR A 348 -7.95 2.90 25.62
C THR A 348 -6.79 3.88 25.70
N ARG A 349 -7.09 5.16 25.88
CA ARG A 349 -6.09 6.21 26.02
C ARG A 349 -6.55 7.23 27.05
N GLU A 350 -5.59 7.96 27.60
CA GLU A 350 -5.88 9.20 28.30
C GLU A 350 -6.13 10.29 27.25
N PRO A 351 -7.35 10.87 27.18
CA PRO A 351 -7.69 11.81 26.14
C PRO A 351 -7.08 13.19 26.41
N ASP A 352 -6.65 13.87 25.35
CA ASP A 352 -6.41 15.31 25.40
C ASP A 352 -7.76 16.04 25.46
N PRO A 353 -8.03 16.83 26.53
CA PRO A 353 -9.28 17.56 26.64
C PRO A 353 -9.34 18.81 25.74
N ASP A 354 -8.23 19.22 25.11
CA ASP A 354 -8.22 20.38 24.22
C ASP A 354 -9.06 20.09 22.95
N PRO A 355 -10.14 20.85 22.68
CA PRO A 355 -10.93 20.67 21.46
C PRO A 355 -10.17 20.98 20.16
N ASP A 356 -9.04 21.70 20.26
CA ASP A 356 -8.18 22.04 19.12
C ASP A 356 -7.01 21.06 18.94
N ALA A 357 -6.94 20.00 19.76
CA ALA A 357 -5.95 18.94 19.59
C ALA A 357 -6.14 18.21 18.25
N ASP A 358 -5.05 17.63 17.71
CA ASP A 358 -5.13 16.80 16.51
C ASP A 358 -6.20 15.71 16.68
N TRP A 359 -6.82 15.31 15.56
CA TRP A 359 -7.86 14.29 15.59
C TRP A 359 -7.39 13.05 16.35
N ARG A 360 -8.33 12.40 17.04
CA ARG A 360 -8.11 11.19 17.84
C ARG A 360 -7.25 11.36 19.08
N LEU A 361 -6.62 12.51 19.33
CA LEU A 361 -5.98 12.77 20.63
C LEU A 361 -7.01 12.85 21.76
N ASP A 362 -8.27 13.18 21.44
CA ASP A 362 -9.39 13.18 22.38
C ASP A 362 -9.96 11.79 22.70
N VAL A 363 -9.44 10.71 22.09
CA VAL A 363 -10.01 9.35 22.20
C VAL A 363 -9.88 8.81 23.61
N ILE A 364 -10.99 8.30 24.14
CA ILE A 364 -11.06 7.60 25.43
C ILE A 364 -10.88 6.10 25.21
N ALA A 365 -11.66 5.55 24.27
CA ALA A 365 -11.65 4.13 23.94
C ALA A 365 -12.05 3.92 22.48
N GLY A 366 -11.52 2.85 21.88
CA GLY A 366 -11.89 2.43 20.54
C GLY A 366 -11.59 0.97 20.29
N SER A 367 -11.89 0.53 19.08
CA SER A 367 -11.56 -0.80 18.57
C SER A 367 -11.06 -0.68 17.15
N THR A 368 -10.09 -1.50 16.77
CA THR A 368 -9.56 -1.54 15.41
C THR A 368 -9.24 -2.96 14.98
N ALA A 369 -9.49 -3.28 13.72
CA ALA A 369 -9.01 -4.49 13.05
C ALA A 369 -7.61 -4.30 12.43
N CYS A 370 -7.09 -3.06 12.40
CA CYS A 370 -5.80 -2.73 11.82
C CYS A 370 -4.98 -1.81 12.75
N PRO A 371 -4.35 -2.36 13.79
CA PRO A 371 -3.49 -1.60 14.72
C PRO A 371 -2.42 -0.73 14.05
N PRO A 372 -1.77 -1.14 12.93
CA PRO A 372 -0.80 -0.28 12.24
C PRO A 372 -1.34 1.09 11.84
N LEU A 373 -2.62 1.21 11.44
CA LEU A 373 -3.22 2.51 11.12
C LEU A 373 -3.28 3.44 12.34
N ILE A 374 -3.65 2.89 13.50
CA ILE A 374 -3.71 3.66 14.74
C ILE A 374 -2.31 4.02 15.20
N ASN A 375 -1.39 3.07 15.20
CA ASN A 375 -0.02 3.30 15.65
C ASN A 375 0.68 4.34 14.78
N GLY A 376 0.63 4.18 13.45
CA GLY A 376 1.23 5.11 12.49
C GLY A 376 0.68 6.52 12.63
N TYR A 377 -0.65 6.66 12.69
CA TYR A 377 -1.28 7.97 12.93
C TYR A 377 -0.76 8.64 14.21
N MET A 378 -0.71 7.88 15.31
CA MET A 378 -0.31 8.42 16.61
C MET A 378 1.18 8.78 16.67
N SER A 379 2.04 8.05 15.97
CA SER A 379 3.47 8.34 15.86
C SER A 379 3.82 9.33 14.75
N ALA A 380 2.84 9.83 13.98
CA ALA A 380 3.06 10.59 12.75
C ALA A 380 3.98 9.84 11.77
N ASP A 381 3.81 8.52 11.69
CA ASP A 381 4.48 7.63 10.75
C ASP A 381 3.51 7.25 9.62
N ASP A 382 3.89 7.67 8.42
CA ASP A 382 3.07 7.58 7.22
C ASP A 382 3.38 6.33 6.38
N GLU A 383 4.32 5.47 6.78
CA GLU A 383 4.76 4.30 5.97
C GLU A 383 3.59 3.38 5.59
N THR A 384 2.70 3.09 6.54
CA THR A 384 1.51 2.27 6.29
C THR A 384 0.58 2.93 5.27
N MET A 385 0.40 4.25 5.35
CA MET A 385 -0.45 4.98 4.41
C MET A 385 0.20 5.15 3.04
N ASP A 386 1.53 5.25 2.97
CA ASP A 386 2.27 5.26 1.71
C ASP A 386 2.08 3.95 0.95
N ALA A 387 2.15 2.80 1.64
CA ALA A 387 1.93 1.48 1.04
C ALA A 387 0.49 1.30 0.52
N LEU A 388 -0.52 1.74 1.29
CA LEU A 388 -1.91 1.69 0.83
C LEU A 388 -2.16 2.63 -0.37
N HIS A 389 -1.61 3.84 -0.32
CA HIS A 389 -1.80 4.83 -1.38
C HIS A 389 -1.14 4.41 -2.68
N SER A 390 0.03 3.73 -2.65
CA SER A 390 0.67 3.24 -3.87
C SER A 390 -0.19 2.23 -4.62
N ASP A 391 -1.03 1.47 -3.92
CA ASP A 391 -1.98 0.52 -4.49
C ASP A 391 -3.33 1.18 -4.85
N GLY A 392 -3.53 2.46 -4.49
CA GLY A 392 -4.77 3.19 -4.73
C GLY A 392 -5.86 2.88 -3.70
N VAL A 393 -5.47 2.51 -2.48
CA VAL A 393 -6.34 2.27 -1.33
C VAL A 393 -6.28 3.45 -0.37
N THR A 394 -7.44 3.86 0.15
CA THR A 394 -7.51 4.89 1.21
C THR A 394 -7.94 4.26 2.51
N ALA A 395 -7.16 4.43 3.58
CA ALA A 395 -7.67 4.29 4.94
C ALA A 395 -7.93 5.67 5.54
N GLY A 396 -9.11 5.86 6.14
CA GLY A 396 -9.46 7.10 6.83
C GLY A 396 -10.58 6.90 7.82
N PHE A 397 -11.02 8.00 8.42
CA PHE A 397 -12.10 8.01 9.39
C PHE A 397 -13.03 9.20 9.21
N ILE A 398 -14.30 9.00 9.56
CA ILE A 398 -15.27 10.08 9.76
C ILE A 398 -15.26 10.45 11.23
N ALA A 399 -14.88 11.69 11.53
CA ALA A 399 -14.98 12.30 12.86
C ALA A 399 -16.29 13.11 12.93
N PHE A 400 -17.19 12.77 13.85
CA PHE A 400 -18.48 13.45 14.03
C PHE A 400 -18.60 14.06 15.43
N SER A 401 -19.08 15.30 15.53
CA SER A 401 -19.16 16.03 16.81
C SER A 401 -20.11 15.34 17.80
N LEU A 402 -19.70 15.31 19.07
CA LEU A 402 -20.49 14.76 20.17
C LEU A 402 -21.35 15.81 20.90
N ASP A 403 -21.33 17.08 20.50
CA ASP A 403 -22.01 18.19 21.20
C ASP A 403 -23.54 18.02 21.25
N GLY A 404 -24.12 17.39 20.22
CA GLY A 404 -25.56 17.09 20.16
C GLY A 404 -26.02 15.93 21.06
N PHE A 405 -25.09 15.19 21.66
CA PHE A 405 -25.40 14.00 22.46
C PHE A 405 -25.40 14.34 23.95
N THR A 406 -26.60 14.50 24.51
CA THR A 406 -26.83 14.86 25.91
C THR A 406 -27.79 13.88 26.61
N GLY A 407 -27.88 13.98 27.94
CA GLY A 407 -28.79 13.20 28.78
C GLY A 407 -28.22 11.87 29.27
N GLU A 408 -28.99 11.15 30.10
CA GLU A 408 -28.57 9.88 30.73
C GLU A 408 -28.25 8.77 29.71
N ASN A 409 -28.87 8.81 28.52
CA ASN A 409 -28.64 7.85 27.45
C ASN A 409 -27.58 8.29 26.43
N ARG A 410 -26.73 9.27 26.76
CA ARG A 410 -25.72 9.84 25.85
C ARG A 410 -24.90 8.75 25.16
N THR A 411 -24.31 7.86 25.93
CA THR A 411 -23.43 6.79 25.43
C THR A 411 -24.16 5.84 24.46
N GLN A 412 -25.38 5.40 24.78
CA GLN A 412 -26.12 4.52 23.86
C GLN A 412 -26.49 5.24 22.56
N ARG A 413 -26.80 6.55 22.61
CA ARG A 413 -27.09 7.34 21.41
C ARG A 413 -25.87 7.50 20.52
N ILE A 414 -24.68 7.69 21.09
CA ILE A 414 -23.42 7.76 20.34
C ILE A 414 -23.17 6.44 19.61
N PHE A 415 -23.28 5.31 20.33
CA PHE A 415 -23.10 3.99 19.72
C PHE A 415 -24.13 3.70 18.63
N ALA A 416 -25.42 3.99 18.89
CA ALA A 416 -26.47 3.81 17.89
C ALA A 416 -26.27 4.68 16.65
N PHE A 417 -25.76 5.91 16.81
CA PHE A 417 -25.42 6.76 15.66
C PHE A 417 -24.26 6.19 14.85
N ARG A 418 -23.19 5.75 15.53
CA ARG A 418 -22.03 5.13 14.89
C ARG A 418 -22.42 3.88 14.10
N GLU A 419 -23.16 2.97 14.74
CA GLU A 419 -23.68 1.74 14.11
C GLU A 419 -24.58 2.05 12.91
N ALA A 420 -25.41 3.10 13.00
CA ALA A 420 -26.24 3.52 11.87
C ALA A 420 -25.44 4.08 10.70
N LEU A 421 -24.36 4.82 10.97
CA LEU A 421 -23.44 5.31 9.93
C LEU A 421 -22.67 4.16 9.28
N GLU A 422 -22.08 3.26 10.08
CA GLU A 422 -21.40 2.04 9.60
C GLU A 422 -22.33 1.21 8.70
N ALA A 423 -23.53 0.88 9.18
CA ALA A 423 -24.52 0.11 8.43
C ALA A 423 -25.00 0.81 7.15
N LYS A 424 -25.08 2.15 7.17
CA LYS A 424 -25.43 2.94 5.98
C LYS A 424 -24.33 2.84 4.92
N LEU A 425 -23.06 2.99 5.31
CA LEU A 425 -21.93 2.89 4.39
C LEU A 425 -21.81 1.46 3.83
N GLU A 426 -21.88 0.44 4.68
CA GLU A 426 -21.83 -0.96 4.25
C GLU A 426 -22.95 -1.30 3.27
N LYS A 427 -24.18 -0.84 3.54
CA LYS A 427 -25.32 -1.11 2.67
C LYS A 427 -25.26 -0.36 1.34
N ALA A 428 -24.84 0.90 1.34
CA ALA A 428 -24.86 1.74 0.15
C ALA A 428 -23.65 1.50 -0.76
N CYS A 429 -22.46 1.35 -0.17
CA CYS A 429 -21.21 1.17 -0.89
C CYS A 429 -20.89 -0.31 -1.14
N GLY A 430 -21.20 -1.19 -0.18
CA GLY A 430 -20.88 -2.62 -0.26
C GLY A 430 -19.39 -2.94 -0.11
N PRO A 431 -19.04 -4.24 -0.02
CA PRO A 431 -17.67 -4.71 0.17
C PRO A 431 -16.74 -4.37 -1.01
N ASP A 432 -17.32 -4.11 -2.19
CA ASP A 432 -16.58 -3.74 -3.41
C ASP A 432 -16.01 -2.32 -3.35
N VAL A 433 -16.49 -1.49 -2.42
CA VAL A 433 -16.11 -0.08 -2.28
C VAL A 433 -15.45 0.21 -0.92
N VAL A 434 -15.98 -0.36 0.16
CA VAL A 434 -15.51 -0.03 1.52
C VAL A 434 -15.56 -1.22 2.47
N ARG A 435 -14.64 -1.24 3.43
CA ARG A 435 -14.63 -2.14 4.57
C ARG A 435 -14.47 -1.33 5.85
N MET A 436 -15.35 -1.54 6.84
CA MET A 436 -15.16 -0.97 8.18
C MET A 436 -13.99 -1.66 8.87
N VAL A 437 -13.11 -0.87 9.50
CA VAL A 437 -11.90 -1.37 10.18
C VAL A 437 -11.81 -0.92 11.62
N GLY A 438 -12.78 -0.18 12.14
CA GLY A 438 -12.76 0.27 13.52
C GLY A 438 -13.65 1.46 13.79
N GLY A 439 -13.49 1.97 14.99
CA GLY A 439 -14.13 3.19 15.44
C GLY A 439 -13.70 3.52 16.85
N ALA A 440 -13.96 4.75 17.26
CA ALA A 440 -13.57 5.24 18.58
C ALA A 440 -14.60 6.22 19.13
N THR A 441 -14.48 6.49 20.42
CA THR A 441 -15.23 7.52 21.11
C THR A 441 -14.25 8.36 21.91
N GLY A 442 -14.21 9.64 21.60
CA GLY A 442 -13.45 10.64 22.32
C GLY A 442 -14.31 11.50 23.23
N VAL A 443 -13.68 12.55 23.75
CA VAL A 443 -14.33 13.58 24.56
C VAL A 443 -15.24 14.43 23.68
N HIS A 444 -14.75 14.81 22.49
CA HIS A 444 -15.39 15.77 21.59
C HIS A 444 -15.96 15.09 20.35
N PHE A 445 -15.34 14.00 19.86
CA PHE A 445 -15.72 13.36 18.61
C PHE A 445 -15.97 11.85 18.73
N GLY A 446 -16.90 11.36 17.91
CA GLY A 446 -17.03 9.95 17.59
C GLY A 446 -16.37 9.64 16.25
N TYR A 447 -15.87 8.42 16.10
CA TYR A 447 -15.08 8.02 14.92
C TYR A 447 -15.61 6.72 14.31
N VAL A 448 -15.73 6.71 12.98
CA VAL A 448 -15.93 5.51 12.14
C VAL A 448 -14.71 5.35 11.25
N ASP A 449 -13.98 4.26 11.41
CA ASP A 449 -12.72 3.99 10.72
C ASP A 449 -12.99 3.00 9.57
N PHE A 450 -12.49 3.29 8.37
CA PHE A 450 -12.71 2.45 7.20
C PHE A 450 -11.49 2.39 6.27
N MET A 451 -11.48 1.34 5.45
CA MET A 451 -10.61 1.19 4.29
C MET A 451 -11.48 1.21 3.03
N ALA A 452 -11.20 2.13 2.13
CA ALA A 452 -11.92 2.33 0.88
C ALA A 452 -11.06 1.90 -0.30
N TRP A 453 -11.62 1.00 -1.11
CA TRP A 453 -11.08 0.59 -2.41
C TRP A 453 -11.40 1.62 -3.49
N ASP A 454 -12.37 2.49 -3.20
CA ASP A 454 -12.79 3.66 -3.96
C ASP A 454 -13.41 4.67 -2.97
N LEU A 455 -12.72 5.79 -2.72
CA LEU A 455 -13.09 6.73 -1.65
C LEU A 455 -14.32 7.58 -2.01
N GLN A 456 -14.49 7.94 -3.28
CA GLN A 456 -15.46 8.96 -3.69
C GLN A 456 -16.92 8.55 -3.33
N PRO A 457 -17.39 7.31 -3.60
CA PRO A 457 -18.73 6.91 -3.21
C PRO A 457 -18.94 6.89 -1.69
N VAL A 458 -17.89 6.58 -0.91
CA VAL A 458 -17.95 6.56 0.56
C VAL A 458 -18.23 7.96 1.10
N LEU A 459 -17.51 8.97 0.59
CA LEU A 459 -17.70 10.35 1.04
C LEU A 459 -19.06 10.92 0.65
N PHE A 460 -19.59 10.57 -0.53
CA PHE A 460 -20.94 10.98 -0.93
C PHE A 460 -22.03 10.38 -0.04
N GLU A 461 -21.95 9.08 0.27
CA GLU A 461 -22.92 8.43 1.15
C GLU A 461 -22.79 8.89 2.62
N ALA A 462 -21.56 9.12 3.08
CA ALA A 462 -21.30 9.69 4.40
C ALA A 462 -21.90 11.09 4.52
N ARG A 463 -21.62 11.97 3.56
CA ARG A 463 -22.16 13.34 3.52
C ARG A 463 -23.68 13.35 3.54
N ALA A 464 -24.32 12.57 2.66
CA ALA A 464 -25.79 12.49 2.60
C ALA A 464 -26.41 12.00 3.94
N PHE A 465 -25.77 11.04 4.60
CA PHE A 465 -26.22 10.58 5.93
C PHE A 465 -26.04 11.66 7.00
N LEU A 466 -24.89 12.33 7.00
CA LEU A 466 -24.55 13.36 7.99
C LEU A 466 -25.47 14.59 7.85
N GLU A 467 -25.73 15.06 6.62
CA GLU A 467 -26.65 16.17 6.32
C GLU A 467 -28.07 15.88 6.84
N ALA A 468 -28.55 14.65 6.66
CA ALA A 468 -29.85 14.20 7.15
C ALA A 468 -29.93 13.99 8.68
N SER A 469 -28.79 14.06 9.38
CA SER A 469 -28.71 13.85 10.83
C SER A 469 -28.76 15.15 11.65
N ASP A 470 -28.86 15.00 12.98
CA ASP A 470 -28.79 16.10 13.94
C ASP A 470 -27.39 16.37 14.49
N VAL A 471 -26.36 15.67 14.02
CA VAL A 471 -24.97 16.00 14.38
C VAL A 471 -24.61 17.37 13.81
N PRO A 472 -24.00 18.29 14.58
CA PRO A 472 -23.76 19.65 14.13
C PRO A 472 -22.61 19.76 13.11
N ALA A 473 -21.58 18.93 13.23
CA ALA A 473 -20.43 18.95 12.33
C ALA A 473 -19.80 17.57 12.19
N ALA A 474 -19.21 17.30 11.04
CA ALA A 474 -18.43 16.10 10.79
C ALA A 474 -17.42 16.31 9.66
N SER A 475 -16.29 15.60 9.75
CA SER A 475 -15.19 15.68 8.79
C SER A 475 -14.68 14.30 8.43
N PHE A 476 -14.24 14.14 7.19
CA PHE A 476 -13.35 13.05 6.80
C PHE A 476 -11.90 13.46 7.07
N HIS A 477 -11.11 12.52 7.58
CA HIS A 477 -9.66 12.65 7.71
C HIS A 477 -9.01 11.34 7.29
N VAL A 478 -7.94 11.42 6.51
CA VAL A 478 -7.11 10.26 6.14
C VAL A 478 -6.28 9.84 7.36
N PHE A 479 -5.85 8.58 7.46
CA PHE A 479 -4.97 8.12 8.54
C PHE A 479 -3.52 8.65 8.45
N ARG A 480 -3.33 9.91 8.02
CA ARG A 480 -2.07 10.68 8.10
C ARG A 480 -2.27 11.84 9.06
N ARG A 481 -1.47 11.94 10.12
CA ARG A 481 -1.70 12.93 11.18
C ARG A 481 -1.44 14.37 10.73
N GLU A 482 -0.38 14.59 9.96
CA GLU A 482 0.11 15.92 9.60
C GLU A 482 -0.50 16.48 8.30
N VAL A 483 -1.79 16.23 8.06
CA VAL A 483 -2.52 16.74 6.89
C VAL A 483 -3.90 17.29 7.27
N GLY A 484 -4.52 18.05 6.36
CA GLY A 484 -5.83 18.66 6.60
C GLY A 484 -6.98 17.65 6.67
N SER A 485 -8.18 18.14 7.01
CA SER A 485 -9.44 17.38 6.96
C SER A 485 -10.38 17.93 5.91
N VAL A 486 -11.29 17.09 5.43
CA VAL A 486 -12.36 17.48 4.50
C VAL A 486 -13.69 17.57 5.24
N PRO A 487 -14.30 18.75 5.39
CA PRO A 487 -15.60 18.87 6.04
C PRO A 487 -16.67 18.15 5.22
N LEU A 488 -17.45 17.30 5.91
CA LEU A 488 -18.62 16.62 5.34
C LEU A 488 -19.93 17.27 5.80
N LYS A 489 -19.88 18.02 6.90
CA LYS A 489 -20.97 18.85 7.42
C LYS A 489 -20.41 19.93 8.31
N SER A 490 -20.85 21.17 8.11
CA SER A 490 -20.44 22.34 8.91
C SER A 490 -21.58 22.84 9.80
N PRO A 491 -21.28 23.49 10.95
CA PRO A 491 -22.29 24.05 11.84
C PRO A 491 -23.24 25.06 11.16
N ASP A 492 -22.75 25.76 10.13
CA ASP A 492 -23.46 26.85 9.45
C ASP A 492 -24.33 26.42 8.26
N ASP A 493 -24.31 25.15 7.84
CA ASP A 493 -25.08 24.66 6.67
C ASP A 493 -26.61 24.73 6.90
N ARG A 494 -27.07 25.02 8.12
CA ARG A 494 -28.49 25.25 8.45
C ARG A 494 -28.90 26.74 8.48
N ALA A 495 -28.00 27.69 8.22
CA ALA A 495 -28.28 29.13 8.28
C ALA A 495 -28.51 29.79 6.90
N ASP A 496 -28.00 29.23 5.80
CA ASP A 496 -28.12 29.80 4.46
C ASP A 496 -29.08 29.03 3.55
N ALA A 497 -30.31 28.78 4.03
CA ALA A 497 -31.45 28.56 3.13
C ALA A 497 -31.96 29.90 2.55
N GLY A 498 -31.04 30.73 2.07
CA GLY A 498 -31.28 32.02 1.45
C GLY A 498 -30.34 32.17 0.25
N GLU A 499 -30.82 31.76 -0.92
CA GLU A 499 -30.32 32.05 -2.26
C GLU A 499 -28.81 32.30 -2.39
N ASP A 500 -28.05 31.22 -2.57
CA ASP A 500 -26.91 31.21 -3.49
C ASP A 500 -27.00 29.91 -4.32
N ASP A 501 -27.46 30.06 -5.57
CA ASP A 501 -27.35 29.06 -6.63
C ASP A 501 -25.86 28.89 -6.95
N ASP A 502 -25.28 27.73 -6.62
CA ASP A 502 -24.14 27.12 -7.33
C ASP A 502 -24.09 25.62 -6.98
N ASP A 503 -25.10 24.89 -7.45
CA ASP A 503 -25.08 23.43 -7.55
C ASP A 503 -24.19 23.00 -8.74
N GLU A 504 -22.96 22.55 -8.50
CA GLU A 504 -22.37 21.50 -9.34
C GLU A 504 -21.65 20.43 -8.49
N PRO A 505 -21.99 19.14 -8.67
CA PRO A 505 -21.37 18.03 -7.96
C PRO A 505 -19.94 17.79 -8.46
N LEU A 506 -19.02 17.58 -7.52
CA LEU A 506 -17.61 17.22 -7.77
C LEU A 506 -17.52 15.92 -8.59
N ASP A 507 -17.39 16.04 -9.91
CA ASP A 507 -17.06 14.94 -10.81
C ASP A 507 -15.65 15.16 -11.37
N TYR A 508 -14.71 14.29 -10.97
CA TYR A 508 -13.31 14.37 -11.37
C TYR A 508 -13.00 13.30 -12.42
N ARG A 509 -12.66 13.73 -13.65
CA ARG A 509 -11.90 12.91 -14.62
C ARG A 509 -10.93 13.74 -15.49
N PRO A 510 -9.80 13.14 -15.91
CA PRO A 510 -8.53 13.87 -16.11
C PRO A 510 -8.25 14.37 -17.54
N GLU A 511 -9.14 14.15 -18.50
CA GLU A 511 -8.93 14.50 -19.93
C GLU A 511 -9.75 15.72 -20.40
N MET A 512 -10.43 16.43 -19.48
CA MET A 512 -11.35 17.56 -19.75
C MET A 512 -10.87 18.90 -19.18
N ALA A 513 -9.56 19.19 -19.24
CA ALA A 513 -8.99 20.46 -18.77
C ALA A 513 -9.12 21.65 -19.76
N GLU A 514 -9.43 21.44 -21.04
CA GLU A 514 -9.37 22.54 -22.05
C GLU A 514 -10.68 22.90 -22.76
N ALA A 515 -11.79 22.15 -22.63
CA ALA A 515 -13.02 22.46 -23.40
C ALA A 515 -14.39 22.06 -22.79
N PHE A 516 -14.57 22.10 -21.45
CA PHE A 516 -15.85 22.56 -20.85
C PHE A 516 -16.20 23.99 -21.36
N HIS A 517 -15.20 24.69 -21.90
CA HIS A 517 -15.23 26.04 -22.42
C HIS A 517 -15.88 26.27 -23.81
N ALA A 518 -16.46 25.29 -24.51
CA ALA A 518 -16.99 25.54 -25.86
C ALA A 518 -18.31 24.84 -26.25
N ARG A 519 -19.35 25.11 -25.45
CA ARG A 519 -20.80 25.17 -25.78
C ARG A 519 -21.59 23.85 -25.96
N ILE A 520 -22.69 23.70 -25.20
CA ILE A 520 -23.83 22.91 -25.68
C ILE A 520 -24.38 23.52 -26.98
N GLN A 521 -24.52 22.64 -27.98
CA GLN A 521 -25.12 22.76 -29.31
C GLN A 521 -24.29 23.45 -30.41
N ILE A 522 -23.86 22.66 -31.40
CA ILE A 522 -24.65 22.38 -32.61
C ILE A 522 -24.11 21.10 -33.31
N CYS A 523 -25.01 20.10 -33.40
CA CYS A 523 -25.17 19.10 -34.46
C CYS A 523 -23.97 18.42 -35.14
N SER A 524 -23.94 17.08 -34.98
CA SER A 524 -23.72 16.08 -36.04
C SER A 524 -22.46 16.14 -36.92
N GLY A 525 -21.64 15.09 -36.82
CA GLY A 525 -21.04 14.45 -37.99
C GLY A 525 -19.54 14.63 -38.25
N ALA A 526 -18.84 13.50 -38.17
CA ALA A 526 -17.70 13.06 -39.00
C ALA A 526 -16.30 13.71 -38.88
N CYS A 527 -15.35 12.79 -38.66
CA CYS A 527 -14.03 12.66 -39.29
C CYS A 527 -12.78 13.18 -38.56
N ALA A 528 -11.76 12.29 -38.60
CA ALA A 528 -10.48 12.30 -37.93
C ALA A 528 -9.45 13.33 -38.43
N ARG A 529 -8.46 13.57 -37.54
CA ARG A 529 -7.03 13.95 -37.72
C ARG A 529 -6.63 15.34 -37.21
N GLU A 530 -5.42 15.33 -36.65
CA GLU A 530 -4.57 16.45 -36.20
C GLU A 530 -4.94 17.08 -34.86
N LEU A 531 -4.18 16.71 -33.82
CA LEU A 531 -3.68 17.60 -32.76
C LEU A 531 -2.60 16.85 -31.97
N CYS A 532 -1.42 16.74 -32.57
CA CYS A 532 -0.16 16.45 -31.88
C CYS A 532 0.72 17.67 -32.14
N GLY A 533 0.98 18.48 -31.10
CA GLY A 533 1.60 19.80 -31.29
C GLY A 533 2.00 20.49 -29.99
N SER A 534 3.09 20.01 -29.39
CA SER A 534 4.09 20.77 -28.63
C SER A 534 3.62 21.81 -27.58
N ARG A 535 3.86 21.50 -26.30
CA ARG A 535 4.43 22.43 -25.29
C ARG A 535 4.94 21.64 -24.07
N ARG A 536 6.08 20.94 -24.23
CA ARG A 536 6.92 20.52 -23.10
C ARG A 536 7.72 21.75 -22.65
N ARG A 537 7.46 22.28 -21.47
CA ARG A 537 8.39 23.22 -20.81
C ARG A 537 9.52 22.37 -20.22
N ALA A 538 10.72 22.50 -20.77
CA ALA A 538 11.93 22.05 -20.10
C ALA A 538 12.15 22.96 -18.88
N VAL A 539 12.08 22.39 -17.67
CA VAL A 539 12.44 23.09 -16.44
C VAL A 539 13.95 23.38 -16.50
N ARG A 540 14.30 24.66 -16.66
CA ARG A 540 15.68 25.14 -16.56
C ARG A 540 16.03 25.32 -15.09
N LEU A 541 16.59 24.29 -14.48
CA LEU A 541 17.26 24.42 -13.18
C LEU A 541 18.53 25.24 -13.39
N SER A 542 18.53 26.48 -12.90
CA SER A 542 19.74 27.30 -12.78
C SER A 542 20.65 26.74 -11.68
N ALA A 543 21.95 26.76 -11.99
CA ALA A 543 23.05 26.13 -11.26
C ALA A 543 23.16 26.50 -9.78
#